data_AF-A0A6I5W7L0-F1
#
_entry.id   AF-A0A6I5W7L0-F1
#
_cell.length_a   1.000
_cell.length_b   1.000
_cell.length_c   1.000
_cell.angle_alpha   90.00
_cell.angle_beta   90.00
_cell.angle_gamma   90.00
#
_symmetry.space_group_name_H-M   'P 1'
#
loop_
_entity.id
_entity.type
_entity.pdbx_description
1 polymer ?
#
loop_
_entity_poly.entity_id
_entity_poly.type
_entity_poly.pdbx_seq_one_letter_code
_entity_poly.pdbx_strand_id
1 'polypeptide(L)'
;MTDRDRDRPLEESPEVAAAVEDDTGVPQLMTGGAADRDNPAFTEPGDRPIGGGGPDDIIGDPYAAGTGATGTGTGAGADNIRTGAEQPWEPEDLVAARGQDLTPENIEKARRDLAELGQAAIERTVP
;
A
#
# COMPACT_ATOMS: atom_id res chain seq x y z
N MET A 1 31.34 -41.71 -23.17
CA MET A 1 30.33 -40.92 -22.45
C MET A 1 29.23 -41.88 -22.09
N THR A 2 29.21 -42.34 -20.84
CA THR A 2 28.32 -43.40 -20.38
C THR A 2 26.95 -42.81 -20.09
N ASP A 3 25.88 -43.58 -20.29
CA ASP A 3 24.48 -43.16 -20.09
C ASP A 3 24.19 -42.59 -18.68
N ARG A 4 25.07 -42.90 -17.72
CA ARG A 4 25.07 -42.37 -16.34
C ARG A 4 25.31 -40.85 -16.24
N ASP A 5 25.87 -40.22 -17.27
CA ASP A 5 26.15 -38.78 -17.29
C ASP A 5 24.90 -37.93 -17.60
N ARG A 6 23.80 -38.53 -18.08
CA ARG A 6 22.55 -37.81 -18.44
C ARG A 6 21.57 -37.59 -17.29
N ASP A 7 21.59 -38.44 -16.27
CA ASP A 7 20.63 -38.40 -15.15
C ASP A 7 21.20 -37.68 -13.92
N ARG A 8 22.36 -37.04 -14.04
CA ARG A 8 22.97 -36.29 -12.94
C ARG A 8 22.15 -35.03 -12.66
N PRO A 9 21.79 -34.75 -11.39
CA PRO A 9 21.15 -33.50 -11.01
C PRO A 9 21.98 -32.27 -11.40
N LEU A 10 21.31 -31.18 -11.77
CA LEU A 10 21.96 -29.97 -12.28
C LEU A 10 22.90 -29.33 -11.23
N GLU A 11 22.61 -29.50 -9.95
CA GLU A 11 23.43 -29.04 -8.82
C GLU A 11 24.80 -29.73 -8.73
N GLU A 12 24.98 -30.91 -9.34
CA GLU A 12 26.28 -31.62 -9.40
C GLU A 12 27.03 -31.37 -10.71
N SER A 13 26.56 -30.44 -11.52
CA SER A 13 27.22 -30.09 -12.78
C SER A 13 28.56 -29.36 -12.52
N PRO A 14 29.58 -29.60 -13.35
CA PRO A 14 30.86 -28.90 -13.24
C PRO A 14 30.71 -27.38 -13.42
N GLU A 15 29.71 -26.93 -14.17
CA GLU A 15 29.39 -25.51 -14.35
C GLU A 15 28.90 -24.87 -13.05
N VAL A 16 28.05 -25.57 -12.28
CA VAL A 16 27.59 -25.10 -10.96
C VAL A 16 28.74 -25.09 -9.96
N ALA A 17 29.61 -26.11 -9.97
CA ALA A 17 30.79 -26.13 -9.11
C ALA A 17 31.73 -24.95 -9.41
N ALA A 18 31.97 -24.66 -10.70
CA ALA A 18 32.80 -23.53 -11.12
C ALA A 18 32.19 -22.17 -10.72
N ALA A 19 30.86 -22.02 -10.80
CA ALA A 19 30.18 -20.79 -10.39
C ALA A 19 30.21 -20.56 -8.86
N VAL A 20 30.23 -21.63 -8.05
CA VAL A 20 30.35 -21.53 -6.58
C VAL A 20 31.77 -21.17 -6.15
N GLU A 21 32.79 -21.63 -6.89
CA GLU A 21 34.20 -21.31 -6.62
C GLU A 21 34.60 -19.93 -7.18
N ASP A 22 33.79 -19.35 -8.05
CA ASP A 22 34.00 -18.01 -8.62
C ASP A 22 33.53 -16.91 -7.65
N ASP A 23 34.47 -16.41 -6.84
CA ASP A 23 34.26 -15.27 -5.94
C ASP A 23 34.23 -13.90 -6.69
N THR A 24 34.14 -13.86 -8.03
CA THR A 24 34.03 -12.58 -8.75
C THR A 24 32.65 -11.93 -8.58
N GLY A 25 32.59 -10.99 -7.64
CA GLY A 25 31.46 -10.09 -7.51
C GLY A 25 31.40 -8.99 -8.57
N VAL A 26 30.23 -8.35 -8.68
CA VAL A 26 30.08 -7.08 -9.42
C VAL A 26 30.69 -5.95 -8.57
N PRO A 27 31.78 -5.29 -9.02
CA PRO A 27 32.50 -4.29 -8.21
C PRO A 27 31.62 -3.14 -7.70
N GLN A 28 30.60 -2.78 -8.47
CA GLN A 28 29.62 -1.75 -8.13
C GLN A 28 28.75 -2.13 -6.91
N LEU A 29 28.54 -3.44 -6.67
CA LEU A 29 27.77 -3.95 -5.54
C LEU A 29 28.66 -4.36 -4.35
N MET A 30 29.98 -4.47 -4.56
CA MET A 30 30.96 -4.84 -3.53
C MET A 30 31.41 -3.66 -2.65
N THR A 31 31.02 -2.44 -3.00
CA THR A 31 31.16 -1.29 -2.09
C THR A 31 30.00 -1.34 -1.12
N GLY A 32 30.27 -1.34 0.19
CA GLY A 32 29.31 -1.61 1.27
C GLY A 32 28.17 -0.60 1.44
N GLY A 33 27.37 -0.38 0.38
CA GLY A 33 26.13 0.37 0.39
C GLY A 33 26.28 1.78 0.94
N ALA A 34 27.31 2.51 0.52
CA ALA A 34 27.43 3.92 0.89
C ALA A 34 26.20 4.69 0.38
N ALA A 35 25.88 5.79 1.06
CA ALA A 35 24.78 6.63 0.66
C ALA A 35 25.05 7.20 -0.75
N ASP A 36 24.17 6.91 -1.70
CA ASP A 36 24.19 7.48 -3.04
C ASP A 36 22.78 7.89 -3.49
N ARG A 37 22.63 8.24 -4.77
CA ARG A 37 21.35 8.70 -5.33
C ARG A 37 20.26 7.61 -5.28
N ASP A 38 20.66 6.37 -5.53
CA ASP A 38 19.75 5.23 -5.64
C ASP A 38 19.70 4.42 -4.32
N ASN A 39 20.63 4.68 -3.40
CA ASN A 39 20.69 4.15 -2.03
C ASN A 39 20.86 5.29 -1.00
N PRO A 40 19.81 6.07 -0.70
CA PRO A 40 19.93 7.19 0.23
C PRO A 40 20.15 6.74 1.67
N ALA A 41 20.95 7.48 2.44
CA ALA A 41 21.01 7.30 3.89
C ALA A 41 19.73 7.81 4.55
N PHE A 42 19.08 6.97 5.35
CA PHE A 42 17.97 7.39 6.20
C PHE A 42 18.50 8.26 7.33
N THR A 43 17.83 9.39 7.56
CA THR A 43 18.14 10.29 8.68
C THR A 43 17.36 9.83 9.90
N GLU A 44 18.03 9.78 11.06
CA GLU A 44 17.38 9.45 12.32
C GLU A 44 16.43 10.59 12.76
N PRO A 45 15.37 10.30 13.53
CA PRO A 45 14.48 11.33 14.07
C PRO A 45 15.26 12.39 14.86
N GLY A 46 15.32 13.62 14.33
CA GLY A 46 15.96 14.78 14.95
C GLY A 46 17.25 15.28 14.29
N ASP A 47 17.80 14.56 13.31
CA ASP A 47 18.96 15.04 12.54
C ASP A 47 18.54 16.01 11.41
N ARG A 48 19.34 17.06 11.21
CA ARG A 48 19.10 18.09 10.20
C ARG A 48 19.98 17.85 8.97
N PRO A 49 19.44 17.74 7.75
CA PRO A 49 20.26 17.62 6.55
C PRO A 49 21.14 18.86 6.37
N ILE A 50 22.39 18.66 5.94
CA ILE A 50 23.35 19.75 5.74
C ILE A 50 22.84 20.67 4.61
N GLY A 51 22.49 21.92 4.95
CA GLY A 51 22.20 22.98 3.98
C GLY A 51 20.73 23.17 3.59
N GLY A 52 19.79 22.45 4.21
CA GLY A 52 18.35 22.66 4.03
C GLY A 52 17.68 23.13 5.33
N GLY A 53 16.62 23.94 5.22
CA GLY A 53 15.68 24.13 6.34
C GLY A 53 15.19 22.77 6.85
N GLY A 54 14.64 22.74 8.07
CA GLY A 54 14.12 21.48 8.63
C GLY A 54 13.16 20.81 7.64
N PRO A 55 13.11 19.47 7.56
CA PRO A 55 12.16 18.79 6.67
C PRO A 55 10.71 19.25 6.93
N ASP A 56 10.42 19.64 8.17
CA ASP A 56 9.16 20.21 8.63
C ASP A 56 8.80 21.53 7.92
N ASP A 57 9.78 22.34 7.51
CA ASP A 57 9.56 23.61 6.81
C ASP A 57 9.34 23.44 5.30
N ILE A 58 9.85 22.36 4.70
CA ILE A 58 9.80 22.11 3.24
C ILE A 58 8.62 21.21 2.87
N ILE A 59 8.30 20.21 3.69
CA ILE A 59 7.28 19.20 3.39
C ILE A 59 5.99 19.42 4.21
N GLY A 60 6.02 20.36 5.17
CA GLY A 60 5.00 20.41 6.22
C GLY A 60 5.14 19.20 7.14
N ASP A 61 4.54 19.27 8.32
CA ASP A 61 4.54 18.14 9.24
C ASP A 61 3.88 16.92 8.54
N PRO A 62 4.61 15.81 8.33
CA PRO A 62 4.07 14.63 7.64
C PRO A 62 2.97 13.92 8.45
N TYR A 63 2.88 14.21 9.76
CA TYR A 63 1.78 13.83 10.63
C TYR A 63 0.69 14.90 10.74
N ALA A 64 0.92 16.11 10.23
CA ALA A 64 -0.11 17.10 9.91
C ALA A 64 -0.78 16.85 8.56
N ALA A 65 -0.65 15.63 8.00
CA ALA A 65 -1.54 15.11 6.98
C ALA A 65 -3.00 15.15 7.50
N GLY A 66 -3.60 16.33 7.39
CA GLY A 66 -4.78 16.71 8.17
C GLY A 66 -5.23 18.16 8.00
N THR A 67 -4.33 19.12 7.75
CA THR A 67 -4.68 20.56 7.93
C THR A 67 -4.23 21.52 6.81
N GLY A 68 -3.74 21.05 5.64
CA GLY A 68 -3.10 21.92 4.63
C GLY A 68 -3.63 21.88 3.18
N ALA A 69 -3.95 23.08 2.66
CA ALA A 69 -4.14 23.58 1.28
C ALA A 69 -5.06 22.89 0.24
N THR A 70 -5.26 21.57 0.23
CA THR A 70 -6.36 20.93 -0.55
C THR A 70 -7.46 20.33 0.33
N GLY A 71 -7.26 20.34 1.65
CA GLY A 71 -8.36 20.33 2.63
C GLY A 71 -9.26 19.09 2.66
N THR A 72 -8.79 17.91 2.24
CA THR A 72 -9.57 16.66 2.36
C THR A 72 -8.82 15.52 3.04
N GLY A 73 -7.56 15.71 3.45
CA GLY A 73 -6.89 14.80 4.38
C GLY A 73 -7.41 15.08 5.78
N THR A 74 -8.15 14.16 6.39
CA THR A 74 -8.57 14.28 7.78
C THR A 74 -7.83 13.18 8.53
N GLY A 75 -6.89 13.59 9.40
CA GLY A 75 -6.13 12.68 10.25
C GLY A 75 -7.07 11.85 11.11
N ALA A 76 -6.72 10.58 11.28
CA ALA A 76 -7.47 9.58 12.04
C ALA A 76 -7.46 9.88 13.54
N GLY A 77 -8.21 10.90 13.97
CA GLY A 77 -8.81 10.90 15.29
C GLY A 77 -9.94 9.88 15.34
N ALA A 78 -10.32 9.39 16.52
CA ALA A 78 -11.47 8.48 16.68
C ALA A 78 -12.77 9.08 16.09
N ASP A 79 -12.86 10.40 16.00
CA ASP A 79 -13.99 11.15 15.43
C ASP A 79 -13.89 11.32 13.89
N ASN A 80 -12.81 10.83 13.26
CA ASN A 80 -12.47 10.99 11.84
C ASN A 80 -12.06 9.67 11.17
N ILE A 81 -12.57 8.54 11.65
CA ILE A 81 -12.41 7.26 10.95
C ILE A 81 -13.32 7.27 9.72
N ARG A 82 -12.71 7.25 8.52
CA ARG A 82 -13.45 7.11 7.26
C ARG A 82 -13.80 5.64 7.05
N THR A 83 -15.07 5.31 7.22
CA THR A 83 -15.61 3.96 7.00
C THR A 83 -15.95 3.71 5.53
N GLY A 84 -15.89 4.76 4.69
CA GLY A 84 -16.31 4.74 3.29
C GLY A 84 -17.82 4.95 3.13
N ALA A 85 -18.59 4.81 4.21
CA ALA A 85 -20.04 5.00 4.20
C ALA A 85 -20.45 6.48 4.15
N GLU A 86 -19.52 7.41 4.36
CA GLU A 86 -19.72 8.86 4.29
C GLU A 86 -19.93 9.42 2.86
N GLN A 87 -19.66 8.60 1.84
CA GLN A 87 -19.87 8.96 0.45
C GLN A 87 -21.36 8.98 0.09
N PRO A 88 -21.78 9.72 -0.96
CA PRO A 88 -23.13 9.60 -1.49
C PRO A 88 -23.33 8.19 -2.06
N TRP A 89 -24.38 7.51 -1.61
CA TRP A 89 -24.76 6.16 -2.05
C TRP A 89 -26.11 6.17 -2.75
N GLU A 90 -26.20 5.45 -3.86
CA GLU A 90 -27.46 5.24 -4.56
C GLU A 90 -28.21 4.02 -3.98
N PRO A 91 -29.54 3.95 -4.08
CA PRO A 91 -30.32 2.80 -3.62
C PRO A 91 -29.83 1.46 -4.21
N GLU A 92 -29.42 1.47 -5.47
CA GLU A 92 -28.87 0.32 -6.18
C GLU A 92 -27.60 -0.22 -5.53
N ASP A 93 -26.75 0.67 -4.98
CA ASP A 93 -25.52 0.27 -4.29
C ASP A 93 -25.83 -0.47 -3.00
N LEU A 94 -26.84 -0.03 -2.26
CA LEU A 94 -27.29 -0.71 -1.03
C LEU A 94 -27.93 -2.08 -1.35
N VAL A 95 -28.65 -2.22 -2.47
CA VAL A 95 -29.18 -3.51 -2.94
C VAL A 95 -28.03 -4.45 -3.31
N ALA A 96 -27.04 -3.96 -4.05
CA ALA A 96 -25.86 -4.72 -4.43
C ALA A 96 -25.03 -5.14 -3.21
N ALA A 97 -24.83 -4.24 -2.24
CA ALA A 97 -24.12 -4.52 -1.00
C ALA A 97 -24.80 -5.62 -0.15
N ARG A 98 -26.14 -5.73 -0.23
CA ARG A 98 -26.92 -6.81 0.40
C ARG A 98 -26.87 -8.13 -0.38
N GLY A 99 -26.28 -8.14 -1.57
CA GLY A 99 -26.27 -9.29 -2.47
C GLY A 99 -27.64 -9.63 -3.06
N GLN A 100 -28.51 -8.62 -3.21
CA GLN A 100 -29.86 -8.78 -3.73
C GLN A 100 -29.92 -8.43 -5.22
N ASP A 101 -30.89 -9.01 -5.94
CA ASP A 101 -31.15 -8.64 -7.32
C ASP A 101 -31.75 -7.22 -7.41
N LEU A 102 -31.40 -6.48 -8.47
CA LEU A 102 -31.87 -5.12 -8.76
C LEU A 102 -33.33 -5.10 -9.26
N THR A 103 -34.25 -5.62 -8.47
CA THR A 103 -35.69 -5.51 -8.74
C THR A 103 -36.24 -4.17 -8.25
N PRO A 104 -37.33 -3.64 -8.86
CA PRO A 104 -37.93 -2.38 -8.42
C PRO A 104 -38.31 -2.36 -6.93
N GLU A 105 -38.78 -3.49 -6.40
CA GLU A 105 -39.17 -3.62 -5.00
C GLU A 105 -37.97 -3.49 -4.06
N ASN A 106 -36.83 -4.08 -4.42
CA ASN A 106 -35.60 -3.99 -3.62
C ASN A 106 -35.03 -2.57 -3.66
N ILE A 107 -35.09 -1.90 -4.82
CA ILE A 107 -34.65 -0.51 -4.98
C ILE A 107 -35.51 0.44 -4.14
N GLU A 108 -36.85 0.30 -4.16
CA GLU A 108 -37.72 1.14 -3.32
C GLU A 108 -37.48 0.92 -1.82
N LYS A 109 -37.20 -0.32 -1.42
CA LYS A 109 -36.82 -0.63 -0.05
C LYS A 109 -35.49 0.02 0.33
N ALA A 110 -34.48 -0.10 -0.52
CA ALA A 110 -33.18 0.53 -0.30
C ALA A 110 -33.28 2.06 -0.26
N ARG A 111 -34.10 2.67 -1.11
CA ARG A 111 -34.37 4.11 -1.07
C ARG A 111 -34.99 4.53 0.26
N ARG A 112 -35.96 3.77 0.78
CA ARG A 112 -36.55 4.04 2.10
C ARG A 112 -35.51 3.92 3.20
N ASP A 113 -34.70 2.86 3.17
CA ASP A 113 -33.68 2.61 4.18
C ASP A 113 -32.59 3.70 4.19
N LEU A 114 -32.15 4.17 3.01
CA LEU A 114 -31.22 5.30 2.90
C LEU A 114 -31.85 6.62 3.37
N ALA A 115 -33.15 6.85 3.10
CA ALA A 115 -33.83 8.05 3.57
C ALA A 115 -34.02 8.07 5.11
N GLU A 116 -34.19 6.90 5.73
CA GLU A 116 -34.40 6.77 7.17
C GLU A 116 -33.08 6.73 7.96
N LEU A 117 -32.10 5.96 7.49
CA LEU A 117 -30.88 5.64 8.23
C LEU A 117 -29.63 6.30 7.66
N GLY A 118 -29.69 6.82 6.42
CA GLY A 118 -28.54 7.42 5.73
C GLY A 118 -27.33 6.49 5.69
N GLN A 119 -26.17 7.02 6.07
CA GLN A 119 -24.89 6.31 6.17
C GLN A 119 -24.97 5.02 7.00
N ALA A 120 -25.76 5.01 8.07
CA ALA A 120 -25.86 3.85 8.95
C ALA A 120 -26.48 2.62 8.26
N ALA A 121 -27.23 2.79 7.16
CA ALA A 121 -27.71 1.66 6.37
C ALA A 121 -26.56 0.91 5.68
N ILE A 122 -25.54 1.65 5.23
CA ILE A 122 -24.37 1.12 4.53
C ILE A 122 -23.43 0.46 5.54
N GLU A 123 -23.12 1.14 6.65
CA GLU A 123 -22.24 0.60 7.70
C GLU A 123 -22.76 -0.71 8.32
N ARG A 124 -24.07 -0.90 8.35
CA ARG A 124 -24.66 -2.16 8.83
C ARG A 124 -24.62 -3.28 7.81
N THR A 125 -24.51 -2.95 6.54
CA THR A 125 -24.56 -3.90 5.42
C THR A 125 -23.14 -4.34 5.02
N VAL A 126 -22.22 -3.39 4.97
CA VAL A 126 -20.82 -3.60 4.60
C VAL A 126 -19.98 -3.53 5.88
N PRO A 127 -19.41 -4.66 6.34
CA PRO A 127 -18.60 -4.73 7.56
C PRO A 127 -17.22 -4.07 7.43
#